data_AF-A0A6A4N381-F1
#
_entry.id   AF-A0A6A4N381-F1
#
_cell.length_a   1.000
_cell.length_b   1.000
_cell.length_c   1.000
_cell.angle_alpha   90.00
_cell.angle_beta   90.00
_cell.angle_gamma   90.00
#
_symmetry.space_group_name_H-M   'P 1'
#
loop_
_entity.id
_entity.type
_entity.pdbx_description
1 polymer ?
#
loop_
_entity_poly.entity_id
_entity_poly.type
_entity_poly.pdbx_seq_one_letter_code
_entity_poly.pdbx_strand_id
1 'polypeptide(L)'
;MVNCTTIVITIVMKRVLEFYKGFEHINKLVDVGGGLGINLNLITSKYPHLHGINFDLPHVIEHAPTYAGMEHMGVDMFESVPHGDAIFMKSDEHYLKLLKNCHKATHDDGKVIVLKVQHVTVMIHFISFIILLE
;
A
#
# COMPACT_ATOMS: atom_id res chain seq x y z
N MET A 1 -13.70 11.23 15.27
CA MET A 1 -13.58 12.51 14.52
C MET A 1 -12.84 12.19 13.24
N VAL A 2 -13.52 12.21 12.08
CA VAL A 2 -12.86 11.94 10.79
C VAL A 2 -12.15 13.23 10.39
N ASN A 3 -10.81 13.23 10.45
CA ASN A 3 -10.03 14.42 10.10
C ASN A 3 -10.08 14.67 8.59
N CYS A 4 -9.99 15.94 8.17
CA CYS A 4 -10.07 16.38 6.77
C CYS A 4 -9.17 15.56 5.82
N THR A 5 -7.97 15.20 6.27
CA THR A 5 -7.00 14.37 5.55
C THR A 5 -7.58 12.99 5.16
N THR A 6 -8.33 12.34 6.05
CA THR A 6 -8.95 11.02 5.80
C THR A 6 -10.04 11.10 4.73
N ILE A 7 -10.77 12.22 4.66
CA ILE A 7 -11.83 12.44 3.65
C ILE A 7 -11.21 12.51 2.25
N VAL A 8 -10.17 13.33 2.09
CA VAL A 8 -9.46 13.49 0.80
C VAL A 8 -8.87 12.16 0.34
N ILE A 9 -8.19 11.44 1.23
CA ILE A 9 -7.59 10.13 0.94
C ILE A 9 -8.65 9.12 0.49
N THR A 10 -9.80 9.07 1.17
CA THR A 10 -10.90 8.16 0.83
C THR A 10 -11.47 8.46 -0.57
N ILE A 11 -11.63 9.73 -0.93
CA ILE A 11 -12.10 10.13 -2.26
C ILE A 11 -11.10 9.71 -3.34
N VAL A 12 -9.81 9.96 -3.11
CA VAL A 12 -8.73 9.55 -4.02
C VAL A 12 -8.72 8.04 -4.21
N MET A 13 -8.77 7.26 -3.13
CA MET A 13 -8.76 5.80 -3.21
C MET A 13 -9.99 5.24 -3.91
N LYS A 14 -11.17 5.83 -3.72
CA LYS A 14 -12.37 5.44 -4.48
C LYS A 14 -12.17 5.62 -5.98
N ARG A 15 -11.61 6.76 -6.41
CA ARG A 15 -11.26 6.98 -7.83
C ARG A 15 -10.19 6.01 -8.33
N VAL A 16 -9.15 5.76 -7.54
CA VAL A 16 -8.14 4.75 -7.88
C VAL A 16 -8.81 3.41 -8.12
N LEU A 17 -9.66 2.96 -7.20
CA LEU A 17 -10.36 1.69 -7.34
C LEU A 17 -11.31 1.65 -8.54
N GLU A 18 -11.91 2.76 -8.96
CA GLU A 18 -12.76 2.84 -10.15
C GLU A 18 -11.96 2.57 -11.45
N PHE A 19 -10.80 3.19 -11.61
CA PHE A 19 -10.04 3.16 -12.86
C PHE A 19 -8.88 2.17 -12.88
N TYR A 20 -8.30 1.84 -11.73
CA TYR A 20 -7.14 0.97 -11.60
C TYR A 20 -7.54 -0.46 -11.29
N LYS A 21 -7.21 -1.37 -12.21
CA LYS A 21 -7.51 -2.80 -12.11
C LYS A 21 -6.34 -3.66 -11.65
N GLY A 22 -5.21 -3.05 -11.30
CA GLY A 22 -4.00 -3.79 -10.93
C GLY A 22 -4.14 -4.66 -9.67
N PHE A 23 -5.23 -4.52 -8.90
CA PHE A 23 -5.52 -5.35 -7.73
C PHE A 23 -6.29 -6.65 -8.02
N GLU A 24 -6.88 -6.83 -9.21
CA GLU A 24 -7.83 -7.93 -9.48
C GLU A 24 -7.23 -9.34 -9.33
N HIS A 25 -5.95 -9.51 -9.65
CA HIS A 25 -5.26 -10.82 -9.66
C HIS A 25 -4.19 -10.95 -8.58
N ILE A 26 -4.34 -10.23 -7.47
CA ILE A 26 -3.44 -10.28 -6.31
C ILE A 26 -4.12 -11.10 -5.22
N ASN A 27 -3.43 -12.06 -4.61
CA ASN A 27 -3.94 -12.80 -3.45
C ASN A 27 -3.48 -12.16 -2.14
N LYS A 28 -2.24 -11.65 -2.08
CA LYS A 28 -1.67 -10.99 -0.90
C LYS A 28 -1.11 -9.61 -1.19
N LEU A 29 -1.66 -8.58 -0.55
CA LEU A 29 -1.22 -7.18 -0.67
C LEU A 29 -0.69 -6.66 0.66
N VAL A 30 0.50 -6.06 0.64
CA VAL A 30 1.07 -5.37 1.80
C VAL A 30 0.97 -3.87 1.59
N ASP A 31 0.34 -3.14 2.51
CA ASP A 31 0.28 -1.66 2.52
C ASP A 31 1.36 -1.13 3.47
N VAL A 32 2.47 -0.64 2.92
CA VAL A 32 3.63 -0.14 3.67
C VAL A 32 3.43 1.33 4.03
N GLY A 33 3.52 1.65 5.31
CA GLY A 33 3.12 2.96 5.83
C GLY A 33 1.60 3.14 5.77
N GLY A 34 0.84 2.05 5.92
CA GLY A 34 -0.61 2.04 5.75
C GLY A 34 -1.38 2.71 6.89
N GLY A 35 -0.70 3.11 7.97
CA GLY A 35 -1.24 3.80 9.12
C GLY A 35 -2.36 3.01 9.78
N LEU A 36 -3.55 3.63 9.87
CA LEU A 36 -4.74 2.99 10.42
C LEU A 36 -5.41 1.99 9.45
N GLY A 37 -4.80 1.65 8.31
CA GLY A 37 -5.28 0.61 7.39
C GLY A 37 -6.47 1.02 6.51
N ILE A 38 -6.83 2.31 6.46
CA ILE A 38 -8.03 2.78 5.76
C ILE A 38 -7.98 2.47 4.25
N ASN A 39 -6.83 2.68 3.61
CA ASN A 39 -6.67 2.41 2.18
C ASN A 39 -6.81 0.92 1.88
N LEU A 40 -6.08 0.09 2.62
CA LEU A 40 -6.14 -1.35 2.47
C LEU A 40 -7.53 -1.91 2.75
N ASN A 41 -8.28 -1.34 3.71
CA ASN A 41 -9.66 -1.72 3.97
C ASN A 41 -10.57 -1.43 2.77
N LEU A 42 -10.41 -0.28 2.09
CA LEU A 42 -11.16 0.02 0.86
C LEU A 42 -10.83 -0.96 -0.26
N ILE A 43 -9.56 -1.35 -0.40
CA ILE A 43 -9.10 -2.31 -1.41
C ILE A 43 -9.68 -3.70 -1.14
N THR A 44 -9.50 -4.24 0.07
CA THR A 44 -9.98 -5.58 0.48
C THR A 44 -11.51 -5.66 0.49
N SER A 45 -12.21 -4.57 0.81
CA SER A 45 -13.67 -4.50 0.69
C SER A 45 -14.15 -4.63 -0.76
N LYS A 46 -13.37 -4.13 -1.74
CA LYS A 46 -13.69 -4.27 -3.17
C LYS A 46 -13.24 -5.62 -3.75
N TYR A 47 -12.17 -6.19 -3.22
CA TYR A 47 -11.58 -7.44 -3.66
C TYR A 47 -11.52 -8.43 -2.48
N PRO A 48 -12.64 -9.08 -2.10
CA PRO A 48 -12.70 -9.90 -0.89
C PRO A 48 -11.83 -11.16 -0.91
N HIS A 49 -11.34 -11.57 -2.08
CA HIS A 49 -10.37 -12.66 -2.22
C HIS A 49 -8.96 -12.26 -1.79
N LEU A 50 -8.68 -10.96 -1.70
CA LEU A 50 -7.39 -10.41 -1.35
C LEU A 50 -7.20 -10.44 0.17
N HIS A 51 -6.10 -11.03 0.61
CA HIS A 51 -5.61 -10.93 1.98
C HIS A 51 -4.67 -9.72 2.13
N GLY A 52 -5.03 -8.81 3.02
CA GLY A 52 -4.29 -7.57 3.26
C GLY A 52 -3.37 -7.66 4.48
N ILE A 53 -2.15 -7.12 4.38
CA ILE A 53 -1.28 -6.83 5.52
C ILE A 53 -1.10 -5.31 5.61
N ASN A 54 -1.67 -4.68 6.64
CA ASN A 54 -1.40 -3.28 6.96
C ASN A 54 -0.12 -3.20 7.80
N PHE A 55 0.88 -2.52 7.27
CA PHE A 55 2.24 -2.52 7.81
C PHE A 55 2.69 -1.10 8.15
N ASP A 56 3.00 -0.85 9.41
CA ASP A 56 3.45 0.45 9.91
C ASP A 56 4.27 0.26 11.19
N LEU A 57 4.72 1.35 11.83
CA LEU A 57 5.43 1.29 13.10
C LEU A 57 4.53 0.73 14.21
N PRO A 58 5.10 0.01 15.21
CA PRO A 58 4.33 -0.63 16.28
C PRO A 58 3.33 0.31 16.98
N HIS A 59 3.75 1.53 17.29
CA HIS A 59 2.91 2.52 17.99
C HIS A 59 1.74 3.05 17.14
N VAL A 60 1.83 2.96 15.81
CA VAL A 60 0.72 3.32 14.91
C VAL A 60 -0.27 2.16 14.84
N ILE A 61 0.24 0.94 14.67
CA ILE A 61 -0.55 -0.28 14.58
C ILE A 61 -1.35 -0.56 15.87
N GLU A 62 -0.82 -0.21 17.03
CA GLU A 62 -1.54 -0.35 18.32
C GLU A 62 -2.89 0.38 18.32
N HIS A 63 -3.05 1.43 17.51
CA HIS A 63 -4.28 2.20 17.40
C HIS A 63 -5.10 1.87 16.15
N ALA A 64 -4.67 0.90 15.33
CA ALA A 64 -5.38 0.50 14.12
C ALA A 64 -6.63 -0.33 14.49
N PRO A 65 -7.81 0.00 13.93
CA PRO A 65 -9.01 -0.79 14.14
C PRO A 65 -8.94 -2.09 13.35
N THR A 66 -9.60 -3.14 13.83
CA THR A 66 -9.69 -4.42 13.12
C THR A 66 -10.55 -4.31 11.86
N TYR A 67 -10.05 -4.86 10.75
CA TYR A 67 -10.78 -5.01 9.50
C TYR A 67 -10.84 -6.48 9.07
N ALA A 68 -11.94 -6.91 8.45
CA ALA A 68 -12.06 -8.26 7.93
C ALA A 68 -11.13 -8.47 6.72
N GLY A 69 -10.47 -9.62 6.64
CA GLY A 69 -9.52 -9.93 5.56
C GLY A 69 -8.18 -9.19 5.65
N MET A 70 -7.89 -8.56 6.80
CA MET A 70 -6.67 -7.79 7.04
C MET A 70 -5.97 -8.22 8.33
N GLU A 71 -4.65 -8.27 8.26
CA GLU A 71 -3.76 -8.38 9.41
C GLU A 71 -2.96 -7.09 9.62
N HIS A 72 -2.62 -6.80 10.88
CA HIS A 72 -1.80 -5.66 11.25
C HIS A 72 -0.42 -6.11 11.72
N MET A 73 0.63 -5.52 11.16
CA MET A 73 2.01 -5.86 11.48
C MET A 73 2.81 -4.59 11.81
N GLY A 74 3.30 -4.53 13.04
CA GLY A 74 4.09 -3.41 13.56
C GLY A 74 5.60 -3.67 13.49
N VAL A 75 6.29 -3.24 12.44
CA VAL A 75 7.77 -3.37 12.31
C VAL A 75 8.30 -2.16 11.53
N ASP A 76 9.58 -1.83 11.71
CA ASP A 76 10.24 -0.79 10.90
C ASP A 76 10.44 -1.26 9.45
N MET A 77 9.83 -0.54 8.51
CA MET A 77 9.93 -0.79 7.07
C MET A 77 11.33 -0.63 6.48
N PHE A 78 12.23 0.09 7.16
CA PHE A 78 13.63 0.17 6.77
C PHE A 78 14.45 -1.05 7.17
N GLU A 79 13.98 -1.83 8.15
CA GLU A 79 14.58 -3.10 8.55
C GLU A 79 14.11 -4.25 7.66
N SER A 80 12.79 -4.44 7.53
CA SER A 80 12.22 -5.48 6.67
C SER A 80 10.80 -5.12 6.22
N VAL A 81 10.39 -5.65 5.07
CA VAL A 81 9.03 -5.54 4.55
C VAL A 81 8.47 -6.96 4.39
N PRO A 82 7.26 -7.26 4.86
CA PRO A 82 6.65 -8.58 4.70
C PRO A 82 6.48 -8.97 3.23
N HIS A 83 6.61 -10.27 2.93
CA HIS A 83 6.44 -10.75 1.56
C HIS A 83 4.99 -10.61 1.07
N GLY A 84 4.82 -10.17 -0.17
CA GLY A 84 3.54 -9.91 -0.83
C GLY A 84 3.56 -10.27 -2.32
N ASP A 85 2.41 -10.63 -2.90
CA ASP A 85 2.27 -10.67 -4.38
C ASP A 85 2.40 -9.25 -4.96
N ALA A 86 1.97 -8.27 -4.16
CA ALA A 86 2.23 -6.87 -4.41
C ALA A 86 2.48 -6.10 -3.11
N ILE A 87 3.24 -5.01 -3.23
CA ILE A 87 3.43 -4.01 -2.20
C ILE A 87 2.77 -2.72 -2.66
N PHE A 88 1.86 -2.17 -1.87
CA PHE A 88 1.26 -0.86 -2.07
C PHE A 88 1.89 0.15 -1.10
N MET A 89 2.09 1.37 -1.57
CA MET A 89 2.61 2.46 -0.74
C MET A 89 2.03 3.79 -1.24
N LYS A 90 1.45 4.56 -0.31
CA LYS A 90 1.17 5.97 -0.56
C LYS A 90 2.41 6.78 -0.18
N SER A 91 3.14 7.29 -1.15
CA SER A 91 4.32 8.12 -0.87
C SER A 91 4.21 9.51 -1.48
N ASP A 92 4.55 10.52 -0.66
CA ASP A 92 4.66 11.91 -1.11
C ASP A 92 6.11 12.22 -1.58
N GLU A 93 7.09 11.36 -1.26
CA GLU A 93 8.52 11.48 -1.63
C GLU A 93 9.13 10.15 -2.14
N HIS A 94 10.25 10.22 -2.85
CA HIS A 94 10.92 9.04 -3.38
C HIS A 94 12.00 8.53 -2.41
N TYR A 95 11.67 7.55 -1.57
CA TYR A 95 12.63 6.85 -0.71
C TYR A 95 13.23 5.63 -1.44
N LEU A 96 14.32 5.83 -2.19
CA LEU A 96 14.96 4.76 -2.97
C LEU A 96 15.31 3.52 -2.13
N LYS A 97 15.80 3.72 -0.90
CA LYS A 97 16.11 2.61 0.02
C LYS A 97 14.88 1.78 0.34
N LEU A 98 13.74 2.43 0.61
CA LEU A 98 12.50 1.75 0.93
C LEU A 98 11.94 1.01 -0.30
N LEU A 99 11.99 1.63 -1.48
CA LEU A 99 11.59 0.97 -2.74
C LEU A 99 12.41 -0.30 -3.01
N LYS A 100 13.72 -0.28 -2.74
CA LYS A 100 14.58 -1.47 -2.82
C LYS A 100 14.13 -2.58 -1.84
N ASN A 101 13.71 -2.23 -0.63
CA ASN A 101 13.16 -3.20 0.34
C ASN A 101 11.83 -3.78 -0.15
N CYS A 102 10.90 -2.94 -0.63
CA CYS A 102 9.61 -3.38 -1.16
C CYS A 102 9.78 -4.32 -2.36
N HIS A 103 10.70 -4.03 -3.28
CA HIS A 103 10.99 -4.90 -4.42
C HIS A 103 11.55 -6.26 -3.98
N LYS A 104 12.40 -6.31 -2.94
CA LYS A 104 12.89 -7.59 -2.40
C LYS A 104 11.80 -8.39 -1.69
N ALA A 105 10.74 -7.73 -1.24
CA ALA A 105 9.61 -8.36 -0.59
C ALA A 105 8.58 -8.94 -1.59
N THR A 106 8.72 -8.68 -2.88
CA THR A 106 7.89 -9.31 -3.93
C THR A 106 8.58 -10.53 -4.55
N HIS A 107 7.78 -11.40 -5.17
CA HIS A 107 8.27 -12.42 -6.10
C HIS A 107 8.73 -11.78 -7.41
N ASP A 108 9.40 -12.54 -8.29
CA ASP A 108 9.95 -12.04 -9.56
C ASP A 108 8.88 -11.43 -10.50
N ASP A 109 7.64 -11.89 -10.40
CA ASP A 109 6.46 -11.39 -11.13
C ASP A 109 5.56 -10.46 -10.30
N GLY A 110 5.99 -10.15 -9.07
CA GLY A 110 5.28 -9.25 -8.18
C GLY A 110 5.44 -7.79 -8.57
N LYS A 111 4.70 -6.91 -7.88
CA LYS A 111 4.62 -5.48 -8.23
C LYS A 111 4.69 -4.57 -7.01
N VAL A 112 5.42 -3.48 -7.16
CA VAL A 112 5.36 -2.35 -6.24
C VAL A 112 4.46 -1.27 -6.86
N ILE A 113 3.36 -0.97 -6.18
CA ILE A 113 2.33 0.00 -6.59
C ILE A 113 2.51 1.25 -5.74
N VAL A 114 2.99 2.33 -6.37
CA VAL A 114 3.18 3.61 -5.68
C VAL A 114 2.06 4.55 -6.04
N LEU A 115 1.28 4.96 -5.04
CA LEU A 115 0.29 6.03 -5.15
C LEU A 115 0.93 7.35 -4.72
N LYS A 116 1.12 8.25 -5.70
CA LYS A 116 1.57 9.62 -5.46
C LYS A 116 0.45 10.58 -5.80
N VAL A 117 0.14 11.48 -4.87
CA VAL A 117 -0.82 12.58 -5.10
C VAL A 117 0.00 13.84 -5.35
N GLN A 118 0.08 14.27 -6.61
CA GLN A 118 0.82 15.48 -6.99
C GLN A 118 -0.15 16.43 -7.70
N HIS A 119 -0.43 17.59 -7.10
CA HIS A 119 -1.26 18.68 -7.66
C HIS A 119 -2.44 18.20 -8.56
N VAL A 120 -3.59 17.91 -7.94
CA VAL A 120 -4.87 17.49 -8.58
C VAL A 120 -4.79 16.23 -9.49
N THR A 121 -3.61 15.64 -9.69
CA THR A 121 -3.38 14.48 -10.55
C THR A 121 -2.94 13.28 -9.71
N VAL A 122 -3.52 12.11 -9.99
CA VAL A 122 -3.14 10.84 -9.36
C VAL A 122 -2.31 10.06 -10.37
N MET A 123 -1.02 9.83 -10.07
CA MET A 123 -0.16 8.98 -10.89
C MET A 123 0.05 7.64 -10.17
N ILE A 124 -0.30 6.54 -10.84
CA ILE A 124 0.01 5.19 -10.38
C ILE A 124 1.24 4.74 -11.15
N HIS A 125 2.36 4.61 -10.44
CA HIS A 125 3.59 4.09 -11.04
C HIS A 125 3.65 2.58 -10.82
N PHE A 126 3.78 1.82 -11.91
CA PHE A 126 4.18 0.43 -11.86
C PHE A 126 5.70 0.39 -11.92
N ILE A 127 6.34 0.05 -10.79
CA ILE A 127 7.79 -0.20 -10.80
C ILE A 127 7.98 -1.69 -11.09
N SER A 128 7.81 -2.09 -12.35
CA SER A 128 8.23 -3.43 -12.80
C SER A 128 9.47 -3.37 -13.69
N PHE A 129 10.11 -2.21 -13.93
CA PHE A 129 11.28 -2.13 -14.83
C PHE A 129 12.35 -1.04 -14.54
N ILE A 130 12.27 -0.27 -13.44
CA ILE A 130 13.17 0.90 -13.21
C ILE A 130 14.01 0.80 -11.90
N ILE A 131 14.41 -0.40 -11.46
CA ILE A 131 15.47 -0.54 -10.44
C ILE A 131 16.57 -1.51 -10.89
N LEU A 132 16.95 -1.43 -12.18
CA LEU A 132 18.13 -2.11 -12.74
C LEU A 132 19.19 -1.14 -13.28
N LEU A 133 19.15 0.12 -12.88
CA LEU A 133 20.21 1.10 -13.17
C LEU A 133 20.48 1.92 -11.91
N GLU A 134 21.16 1.27 -10.96
CA GLU A 134 22.16 1.77 -9.97
C GLU A 134 22.35 0.78 -8.81
#